data_AF-A0A2N0XES9-F1
#
_entry.id   AF-A0A2N0XES9-F1
#
_cell.length_a   1.000
_cell.length_b   1.000
_cell.length_c   1.000
_cell.angle_alpha   90.00
_cell.angle_beta   90.00
_cell.angle_gamma   90.00
#
_symmetry.space_group_name_H-M   'P 1'
#
loop_
_entity.id
_entity.type
_entity.pdbx_description
1 polymer ?
#
loop_
_entity_poly.entity_id
_entity_poly.type
_entity_poly.pdbx_seq_one_letter_code
_entity_poly.pdbx_strand_id
1 'polypeptide(L)'
;LGTFALSQNLVQNPGFENGLSNWAAGVAGTTTYTLPTVETDTPYQGANYAKYTATATTGFVQNIPINANSQYTVSFWYKASGSGNGARIWSSFSDSTNGTVYLTTDASTDPLRNNNGYLAKVNAWTLKTITFTSPAAAVQFQLHVRAYANSVASFDEFSLVPAGTLAVGEVAPSKYRIIKNTFVKNDGITFGADVKDVKVFNMFGQIVKTASVKNNEVLNVAELAKGNYIVTGTVNNELVSQKVLKD
;
A
#
# COMPACT_ATOMS: atom_id res chain seq x y z
N LEU A 1 18.54 -3.00 -8.86
CA LEU A 1 17.21 -2.71 -9.43
C LEU A 1 16.22 -2.70 -8.28
N GLY A 2 15.50 -1.61 -8.05
CA GLY A 2 14.43 -1.59 -7.06
C GLY A 2 13.23 -2.33 -7.61
N THR A 3 12.81 -3.40 -6.94
CA THR A 3 11.54 -4.07 -7.21
C THR A 3 10.40 -3.14 -6.83
N PHE A 4 9.62 -2.71 -7.83
CA PHE A 4 8.32 -2.09 -7.59
C PHE A 4 7.41 -3.15 -6.96
N ALA A 5 7.13 -3.04 -5.66
CA ALA A 5 6.12 -3.88 -5.03
C ALA A 5 4.75 -3.33 -5.45
N LEU A 6 4.11 -3.97 -6.43
CA LEU A 6 2.66 -3.86 -6.60
C LEU A 6 2.03 -4.41 -5.32
N SER A 7 1.18 -3.63 -4.66
CA SER A 7 0.52 -4.07 -3.45
C SER A 7 -0.45 -5.22 -3.76
N GLN A 8 -0.21 -6.39 -3.18
CA GLN A 8 -1.00 -7.60 -3.40
C GLN A 8 -2.26 -7.60 -2.54
N ASN A 9 -3.39 -8.06 -3.09
CA ASN A 9 -4.59 -8.34 -2.31
C ASN A 9 -4.31 -9.47 -1.29
N LEU A 10 -4.52 -9.17 -0.01
CA LEU A 10 -4.27 -10.10 1.10
C LEU A 10 -5.45 -11.05 1.36
N VAL A 11 -6.62 -10.81 0.78
CA VAL A 11 -7.79 -11.68 0.92
C VAL A 11 -7.57 -12.94 0.09
N GLN A 12 -7.74 -14.11 0.72
CA GLN A 12 -7.75 -15.40 0.05
C GLN A 12 -9.16 -15.73 -0.45
N ASN A 13 -9.26 -16.29 -1.66
CA ASN A 13 -10.52 -16.64 -2.30
C ASN A 13 -11.56 -15.49 -2.28
N PRO A 14 -11.21 -14.30 -2.83
CA PRO A 14 -12.00 -13.08 -2.70
C PRO A 14 -13.32 -13.09 -3.48
N GLY A 15 -13.36 -13.78 -4.62
CA GLY A 15 -14.55 -13.96 -5.47
C GLY A 15 -15.22 -15.33 -5.32
N PHE A 16 -14.88 -16.10 -4.28
CA PHE A 16 -15.53 -17.39 -3.99
C PHE A 16 -15.39 -18.46 -5.08
N GLU A 17 -14.42 -18.33 -5.99
CA GLU A 17 -14.14 -19.29 -7.08
C GLU A 17 -13.70 -20.67 -6.56
N ASN A 18 -13.23 -20.73 -5.31
CA ASN A 18 -12.95 -21.98 -4.60
C ASN A 18 -13.98 -22.23 -3.46
N GLY A 19 -15.25 -21.94 -3.75
CA GLY A 19 -16.35 -22.04 -2.80
C GLY A 19 -16.15 -21.12 -1.59
N LEU A 20 -16.35 -21.64 -0.38
CA LEU A 20 -16.19 -20.89 0.88
C LEU A 20 -14.86 -21.18 1.58
N SER A 21 -13.90 -21.76 0.87
CA SER A 21 -12.56 -22.01 1.41
C SER A 21 -11.96 -20.73 2.00
N ASN A 22 -11.35 -20.84 3.19
CA ASN A 22 -10.76 -19.76 3.99
C ASN A 22 -11.75 -18.76 4.62
N TRP A 23 -13.06 -18.97 4.46
CA TRP A 23 -14.09 -18.20 5.15
C TRP A 23 -14.71 -19.02 6.29
N ALA A 24 -15.01 -18.36 7.41
CA ALA A 24 -15.64 -18.96 8.57
C ALA A 24 -16.97 -18.28 8.90
N ALA A 25 -17.89 -19.02 9.52
CA ALA A 25 -19.15 -18.47 10.03
C ALA A 25 -18.89 -17.64 11.30
N GLY A 26 -18.87 -16.32 11.17
CA GLY A 26 -18.61 -15.38 12.27
C GLY A 26 -17.20 -15.46 12.87
N VAL A 27 -16.89 -14.48 13.72
CA VAL A 27 -15.64 -14.46 14.51
C VAL A 27 -15.67 -15.54 15.58
N ALA A 28 -14.48 -15.97 16.04
CA ALA A 28 -14.34 -16.98 17.08
C ALA A 28 -15.24 -16.70 18.30
N GLY A 29 -15.97 -17.72 18.75
CA GLY A 29 -16.97 -17.61 19.82
C GLY A 29 -18.39 -17.27 19.34
N THR A 30 -18.58 -16.92 18.06
CA THR A 30 -19.93 -16.73 17.49
C THR A 30 -20.50 -18.07 17.04
N THR A 31 -21.52 -18.59 17.74
CA THR A 31 -22.11 -19.90 17.44
C THR A 31 -23.42 -19.84 16.66
N THR A 32 -24.02 -18.65 16.54
CA THR A 32 -25.33 -18.45 15.89
C THR A 32 -25.24 -18.12 14.41
N TYR A 33 -24.04 -17.86 13.90
CA TYR A 33 -23.83 -17.47 12.50
C TYR A 33 -23.65 -18.72 11.64
N THR A 34 -24.03 -18.58 10.37
CA THR A 34 -23.88 -19.61 9.34
C THR A 34 -23.07 -19.04 8.19
N LEU A 35 -22.37 -19.90 7.46
CA LEU A 35 -21.76 -19.50 6.19
C LEU A 35 -22.83 -19.14 5.14
N PRO A 36 -22.53 -18.24 4.18
CA PRO A 36 -23.44 -17.94 3.08
C PRO A 36 -23.55 -19.13 2.11
N THR A 37 -24.48 -19.08 1.16
CA THR A 37 -24.43 -19.96 -0.02
C THR A 37 -23.51 -19.35 -1.08
N VAL A 38 -22.96 -20.20 -1.95
CA VAL A 38 -22.26 -19.78 -3.17
C VAL A 38 -23.21 -19.93 -4.34
N GLU A 39 -23.44 -18.84 -5.05
CA GLU A 39 -24.39 -18.74 -6.16
C GLU A 39 -23.66 -18.34 -7.44
N THR A 40 -24.25 -18.63 -8.60
CA THR A 40 -23.60 -18.48 -9.92
C THR A 40 -24.43 -17.70 -10.95
N ASP A 41 -25.61 -17.20 -10.56
CA ASP A 41 -26.57 -16.60 -11.51
C ASP A 41 -26.13 -15.21 -12.00
N THR A 42 -25.64 -14.37 -11.10
CA THR A 42 -25.34 -12.95 -11.34
C THR A 42 -24.11 -12.46 -10.54
N PRO A 43 -22.94 -13.15 -10.64
CA PRO A 43 -21.71 -12.70 -10.00
C PRO A 43 -21.30 -11.31 -10.51
N TYR A 44 -20.54 -10.55 -9.71
CA TYR A 44 -19.96 -9.30 -10.19
C TYR A 44 -18.80 -9.58 -11.16
N GLN A 45 -17.95 -10.53 -10.78
CA GLN A 45 -16.85 -11.04 -11.60
C GLN A 45 -16.73 -12.54 -11.38
N GLY A 46 -16.12 -13.26 -12.34
CA GLY A 46 -15.92 -14.70 -12.21
C GLY A 46 -17.22 -15.48 -12.35
N ALA A 47 -17.28 -16.64 -11.72
CA ALA A 47 -18.41 -17.57 -11.82
C ALA A 47 -19.26 -17.59 -10.55
N ASN A 48 -18.71 -17.16 -9.41
CA ASN A 48 -19.30 -17.37 -8.09
C ASN A 48 -19.50 -16.06 -7.34
N TYR A 49 -20.44 -16.04 -6.39
CA TYR A 49 -20.54 -15.00 -5.37
C TYR A 49 -21.19 -15.53 -4.10
N ALA A 50 -20.98 -14.87 -2.96
CA ALA A 50 -21.59 -15.25 -1.68
C ALA A 50 -22.97 -14.61 -1.51
N LYS A 51 -23.97 -15.38 -1.05
CA LYS A 51 -25.33 -14.89 -0.80
C LYS A 51 -25.88 -15.37 0.55
N TYR A 52 -26.61 -14.47 1.20
CA TYR A 52 -27.55 -14.79 2.26
C TYR A 52 -28.97 -14.46 1.84
N THR A 53 -29.89 -15.37 2.12
CA THR A 53 -31.29 -15.06 2.43
C THR A 53 -31.45 -15.20 3.94
N ALA A 54 -31.28 -14.09 4.66
CA ALA A 54 -31.10 -14.13 6.10
C ALA A 54 -32.46 -14.11 6.84
N THR A 55 -32.66 -15.07 7.74
CA THR A 55 -33.82 -15.15 8.65
C THR A 55 -33.49 -14.66 10.06
N ALA A 56 -32.20 -14.57 10.39
CA ALA A 56 -31.65 -14.02 11.63
C ALA A 56 -30.37 -13.23 11.30
N THR A 57 -29.81 -12.51 12.28
CA THR A 57 -28.48 -11.92 12.12
C THR A 57 -27.44 -13.02 11.93
N THR A 58 -26.70 -12.95 10.83
CA THR A 58 -25.62 -13.88 10.47
C THR A 58 -24.46 -13.12 9.84
N GLY A 59 -23.38 -13.81 9.49
CA GLY A 59 -22.22 -13.23 8.86
C GLY A 59 -21.07 -14.22 8.71
N PHE A 60 -20.09 -13.83 7.90
CA PHE A 60 -18.89 -14.61 7.67
C PHE A 60 -17.65 -13.72 7.72
N VAL A 61 -16.52 -14.34 8.04
CA VAL A 61 -15.27 -13.64 8.31
C VAL A 61 -14.08 -14.36 7.67
N GLN A 62 -13.05 -13.59 7.35
CA GLN A 62 -11.70 -14.08 7.12
C GLN A 62 -10.73 -13.35 8.05
N ASN A 63 -9.89 -14.11 8.76
CA ASN A 63 -8.83 -13.54 9.59
C ASN A 63 -7.57 -13.43 8.72
N ILE A 64 -7.11 -12.22 8.47
CA ILE A 64 -6.02 -11.90 7.53
C ILE A 64 -4.85 -11.32 8.32
N PRO A 65 -3.66 -11.95 8.30
CA PRO A 65 -2.47 -11.38 8.92
C PRO A 65 -2.14 -10.00 8.36
N ILE A 66 -1.85 -9.04 9.24
CA ILE A 66 -1.48 -7.67 8.87
C ILE A 66 -0.34 -7.14 9.74
N ASN A 67 0.35 -6.13 9.26
CA ASN A 67 1.25 -5.32 10.08
C ASN A 67 0.45 -4.25 10.84
N ALA A 68 0.80 -4.02 12.11
CA ALA A 68 0.31 -2.92 12.93
C ALA A 68 0.76 -1.55 12.37
N ASN A 69 0.09 -0.46 12.77
CA ASN A 69 0.40 0.92 12.38
C ASN A 69 0.58 1.14 10.87
N SER A 70 -0.09 0.33 10.05
CA SER A 70 0.07 0.32 8.60
C SER A 70 -1.26 0.70 7.94
N GLN A 71 -1.19 1.48 6.86
CA GLN A 71 -2.39 1.86 6.12
C GLN A 71 -2.83 0.73 5.19
N TYR A 72 -4.14 0.47 5.15
CA TYR A 72 -4.77 -0.47 4.24
C TYR A 72 -6.02 0.14 3.61
N THR A 73 -6.38 -0.36 2.45
CA THR A 73 -7.69 -0.16 1.84
C THR A 73 -8.40 -1.50 1.75
N VAL A 74 -9.54 -1.60 2.43
CA VAL A 74 -10.48 -2.73 2.27
C VAL A 74 -11.57 -2.35 1.28
N SER A 75 -11.94 -3.28 0.41
CA SER A 75 -13.09 -3.12 -0.46
C SER A 75 -13.82 -4.43 -0.76
N PHE A 76 -15.06 -4.34 -1.21
CA PHE A 76 -15.87 -5.46 -1.67
C PHE A 76 -17.07 -4.95 -2.46
N TRP A 77 -17.57 -5.76 -3.39
CA TRP A 77 -18.82 -5.51 -4.09
C TRP A 77 -19.98 -6.11 -3.33
N TYR A 78 -21.12 -5.41 -3.30
CA TYR A 78 -22.31 -5.90 -2.61
C TYR A 78 -23.62 -5.56 -3.33
N LYS A 79 -24.64 -6.37 -3.03
CA LYS A 79 -26.07 -6.08 -3.22
C LYS A 79 -26.77 -6.29 -1.87
N ALA A 80 -27.79 -5.49 -1.58
CA ALA A 80 -28.58 -5.66 -0.36
C ALA A 80 -30.04 -5.27 -0.61
N SER A 81 -30.98 -6.10 -0.18
CA SER A 81 -32.41 -5.87 -0.35
C SER A 81 -33.23 -6.53 0.78
N GLY A 82 -34.55 -6.42 0.73
CA GLY A 82 -35.47 -6.96 1.74
C GLY A 82 -36.01 -5.90 2.71
N SER A 83 -36.92 -6.32 3.59
CA SER A 83 -37.60 -5.44 4.55
C SER A 83 -36.79 -5.19 5.84
N GLY A 84 -35.83 -6.06 6.16
CA GLY A 84 -34.92 -5.92 7.30
C GLY A 84 -33.84 -4.85 7.16
N ASN A 85 -32.80 -4.89 7.99
CA ASN A 85 -31.72 -3.89 7.97
C ASN A 85 -30.68 -4.09 6.84
N GLY A 86 -30.83 -5.11 6.00
CA GLY A 86 -29.88 -5.37 4.90
C GLY A 86 -28.60 -6.03 5.40
N ALA A 87 -27.47 -5.39 5.14
CA ALA A 87 -26.13 -5.88 5.43
C ALA A 87 -25.24 -4.78 6.02
N ARG A 88 -24.12 -5.16 6.64
CA ARG A 88 -23.05 -4.20 7.00
C ARG A 88 -21.68 -4.85 7.06
N ILE A 89 -20.63 -4.04 6.88
CA ILE A 89 -19.31 -4.41 7.38
C ILE A 89 -19.30 -4.30 8.92
N TRP A 90 -18.71 -5.28 9.59
CA TRP A 90 -18.54 -5.33 11.05
C TRP A 90 -17.16 -5.90 11.40
N SER A 91 -16.15 -5.35 10.73
CA SER A 91 -14.77 -5.80 10.85
C SER A 91 -14.10 -5.24 12.11
N SER A 92 -13.12 -5.98 12.59
CA SER A 92 -12.30 -5.67 13.76
C SER A 92 -10.89 -6.21 13.53
N PHE A 93 -10.06 -6.15 14.56
CA PHE A 93 -8.73 -6.75 14.57
C PHE A 93 -8.64 -7.74 15.73
N SER A 94 -7.66 -8.64 15.67
CA SER A 94 -7.19 -9.36 16.85
C SER A 94 -5.76 -8.98 17.19
N ASP A 95 -5.44 -8.99 18.48
CA ASP A 95 -4.09 -8.91 19.00
C ASP A 95 -3.42 -10.29 19.07
N SER A 96 -2.16 -10.34 19.53
CA SER A 96 -1.37 -11.58 19.64
C SER A 96 -1.93 -12.61 20.62
N THR A 97 -2.88 -12.22 21.46
CA THR A 97 -3.58 -13.10 22.41
C THR A 97 -4.99 -13.48 21.93
N ASN A 98 -5.34 -13.14 20.68
CA ASN A 98 -6.68 -13.25 20.10
C ASN A 98 -7.72 -12.32 20.74
N GLY A 99 -7.30 -11.31 21.49
CA GLY A 99 -8.17 -10.26 22.02
C GLY A 99 -8.68 -9.35 20.90
N THR A 100 -9.95 -8.93 20.96
CA THR A 100 -10.54 -8.03 19.96
C THR A 100 -10.01 -6.61 20.12
N VAL A 101 -9.53 -6.03 19.02
CA VAL A 101 -9.12 -4.63 18.92
C VAL A 101 -9.99 -3.93 17.87
N TYR A 102 -10.46 -2.72 18.18
CA TYR A 102 -11.26 -1.91 17.26
C TYR A 102 -10.44 -0.75 16.69
N LEU A 103 -10.86 -0.24 15.52
CA LEU A 103 -10.22 0.93 14.92
C LEU A 103 -10.45 2.18 15.77
N THR A 104 -11.68 2.36 16.24
CA THR A 104 -12.05 3.33 17.28
C THR A 104 -12.85 2.60 18.36
N THR A 105 -12.95 3.12 19.58
CA THR A 105 -13.72 2.45 20.64
C THR A 105 -15.22 2.51 20.36
N ASP A 106 -15.74 3.68 19.97
CA ASP A 106 -17.16 3.89 19.64
C ASP A 106 -17.49 3.46 18.19
N ALA A 107 -18.40 2.49 18.05
CA ALA A 107 -18.87 1.99 16.76
C ALA A 107 -19.49 3.07 15.86
N SER A 108 -20.06 4.15 16.42
CA SER A 108 -20.63 5.25 15.62
C SER A 108 -19.56 6.00 14.82
N THR A 109 -18.32 5.98 15.30
CA THR A 109 -17.17 6.64 14.68
C THR A 109 -16.27 5.66 13.89
N ASP A 110 -16.58 4.37 13.93
CA ASP A 110 -15.75 3.32 13.35
C ASP A 110 -16.22 2.94 11.93
N PRO A 111 -15.52 3.34 10.86
CA PRO A 111 -15.91 3.01 9.50
C PRO A 111 -15.87 1.50 9.20
N LEU A 112 -15.03 0.72 9.89
CA LEU A 112 -14.96 -0.73 9.74
C LEU A 112 -16.14 -1.46 10.40
N ARG A 113 -16.88 -0.76 11.27
CA ARG A 113 -18.19 -1.16 11.77
C ARG A 113 -19.33 -0.35 11.13
N ASN A 114 -19.05 0.20 9.94
CA ASN A 114 -19.95 1.00 9.12
C ASN A 114 -20.58 2.18 9.87
N ASN A 115 -19.83 2.80 10.79
CA ASN A 115 -20.31 3.90 11.63
C ASN A 115 -21.60 3.54 12.38
N ASN A 116 -21.71 2.27 12.81
CA ASN A 116 -22.88 1.64 13.42
C ASN A 116 -24.15 1.63 12.54
N GLY A 117 -24.05 2.05 11.29
CA GLY A 117 -25.12 2.00 10.30
C GLY A 117 -25.14 0.70 9.48
N TYR A 118 -25.92 0.73 8.41
CA TYR A 118 -26.06 -0.37 7.45
C TYR A 118 -25.61 0.07 6.05
N LEU A 119 -25.29 -0.89 5.20
CA LEU A 119 -25.05 -0.62 3.78
C LEU A 119 -26.37 -0.19 3.14
N ALA A 120 -26.27 0.65 2.10
CA ALA A 120 -27.44 1.06 1.33
C ALA A 120 -28.10 -0.18 0.71
N LYS A 121 -29.43 -0.20 0.64
CA LYS A 121 -30.13 -1.27 -0.09
C LYS A 121 -30.08 -0.96 -1.59
N VAL A 122 -29.35 -1.78 -2.33
CA VAL A 122 -29.07 -1.60 -3.76
C VAL A 122 -29.24 -2.93 -4.48
N ASN A 123 -29.86 -2.87 -5.66
CA ASN A 123 -30.09 -4.05 -6.52
C ASN A 123 -28.98 -4.26 -7.56
N ALA A 124 -28.18 -3.22 -7.83
CA ALA A 124 -26.99 -3.31 -8.67
C ALA A 124 -25.74 -3.50 -7.77
N TRP A 125 -24.78 -4.29 -8.26
CA TRP A 125 -23.48 -4.44 -7.61
C TRP A 125 -22.86 -3.07 -7.36
N THR A 126 -22.59 -2.77 -6.09
CA THR A 126 -22.03 -1.50 -5.64
C THR A 126 -20.73 -1.75 -4.87
N LEU A 127 -19.69 -0.99 -5.17
CA LEU A 127 -18.42 -1.07 -4.47
C LEU A 127 -18.50 -0.35 -3.12
N LYS A 128 -18.08 -1.02 -2.05
CA LYS A 128 -17.76 -0.40 -0.75
C LYS A 128 -16.25 -0.35 -0.61
N THR A 129 -15.72 0.81 -0.24
CA THR A 129 -14.29 1.02 0.01
C THR A 129 -14.08 1.77 1.32
N ILE A 130 -13.12 1.33 2.14
CA ILE A 130 -12.71 1.99 3.38
C ILE A 130 -11.18 1.97 3.45
N THR A 131 -10.57 3.13 3.66
CA THR A 131 -9.14 3.25 3.98
C THR A 131 -8.97 3.49 5.48
N PHE A 132 -8.03 2.80 6.11
CA PHE A 132 -7.76 2.90 7.53
C PHE A 132 -6.28 2.65 7.84
N THR A 133 -5.85 3.03 9.04
CA THR A 133 -4.53 2.65 9.59
C THR A 133 -4.77 1.63 10.70
N SER A 134 -4.11 0.48 10.66
CA SER A 134 -4.27 -0.58 11.66
C SER A 134 -3.81 -0.11 13.05
N PRO A 135 -4.50 -0.50 14.13
CA PRO A 135 -4.08 -0.19 15.51
C PRO A 135 -2.71 -0.80 15.86
N ALA A 136 -2.02 -0.21 16.84
CA ALA A 136 -0.69 -0.66 17.27
C ALA A 136 -0.65 -2.11 17.80
N ALA A 137 -1.74 -2.58 18.40
CA ALA A 137 -1.85 -3.94 18.95
C ALA A 137 -2.34 -4.97 17.91
N ALA A 138 -2.75 -4.56 16.71
CA ALA A 138 -3.37 -5.45 15.74
C ALA A 138 -2.33 -6.34 15.03
N VAL A 139 -2.59 -7.65 15.01
CA VAL A 139 -1.79 -8.64 14.27
C VAL A 139 -2.58 -9.31 13.15
N GLN A 140 -3.91 -9.33 13.25
CA GLN A 140 -4.79 -9.78 12.17
C GLN A 140 -5.96 -8.80 12.00
N PHE A 141 -6.39 -8.65 10.75
CA PHE A 141 -7.64 -8.00 10.39
C PHE A 141 -8.73 -9.06 10.22
N GLN A 142 -9.82 -8.90 10.96
CA GLN A 142 -11.00 -9.75 10.88
C GLN A 142 -11.97 -9.13 9.87
N LEU A 143 -11.78 -9.44 8.59
CA LEU A 143 -12.65 -8.98 7.51
C LEU A 143 -14.00 -9.66 7.62
N HIS A 144 -14.96 -8.95 8.20
CA HIS A 144 -16.27 -9.49 8.59
C HIS A 144 -17.39 -8.63 8.01
N VAL A 145 -18.34 -9.31 7.38
CA VAL A 145 -19.62 -8.74 6.95
C VAL A 145 -20.79 -9.50 7.58
N ARG A 146 -21.89 -8.79 7.80
CA ARG A 146 -23.13 -9.33 8.38
C ARG A 146 -24.31 -9.13 7.45
N ALA A 147 -25.27 -10.04 7.53
CA ALA A 147 -26.61 -9.92 6.97
C ALA A 147 -27.65 -10.02 8.10
N TYR A 148 -28.75 -9.28 7.99
CA TYR A 148 -29.80 -9.20 9.01
C TYR A 148 -31.05 -9.94 8.60
N ALA A 149 -31.85 -10.36 9.60
CA ALA A 149 -33.14 -10.98 9.40
C ALA A 149 -34.00 -10.23 8.35
N ASN A 150 -34.75 -10.97 7.55
CA ASN A 150 -35.63 -10.45 6.49
C ASN A 150 -34.89 -9.66 5.41
N SER A 151 -33.64 -10.01 5.13
CA SER A 151 -32.81 -9.35 4.12
C SER A 151 -32.16 -10.38 3.18
N VAL A 152 -31.93 -9.96 1.94
CA VAL A 152 -31.04 -10.67 1.02
C VAL A 152 -29.78 -9.82 0.88
N ALA A 153 -28.62 -10.44 1.08
CA ALA A 153 -27.33 -9.79 0.96
C ALA A 153 -26.43 -10.63 0.07
N SER A 154 -25.75 -9.99 -0.88
CA SER A 154 -24.79 -10.64 -1.76
C SER A 154 -23.47 -9.90 -1.67
N PHE A 155 -22.37 -10.64 -1.71
CA PHE A 155 -21.02 -10.08 -1.63
C PHE A 155 -20.11 -10.78 -2.65
N ASP A 156 -19.18 -10.02 -3.21
CA ASP A 156 -18.23 -10.52 -4.19
C ASP A 156 -16.94 -9.68 -4.18
N GLU A 157 -15.87 -10.23 -4.74
CA GLU A 157 -14.58 -9.56 -5.00
C GLU A 157 -14.06 -8.77 -3.80
N PHE A 158 -13.85 -9.46 -2.67
CA PHE A 158 -13.25 -8.87 -1.48
C PHE A 158 -11.77 -8.50 -1.69
N SER A 159 -11.35 -7.40 -1.10
CA SER A 159 -9.97 -6.95 -1.22
C SER A 159 -9.49 -6.28 0.05
N LEU A 160 -8.24 -6.55 0.43
CA LEU A 160 -7.49 -5.86 1.46
C LEU A 160 -6.09 -5.63 0.93
N VAL A 161 -5.77 -4.37 0.64
CA VAL A 161 -4.51 -4.00 -0.01
C VAL A 161 -3.76 -3.06 0.92
N PRO A 162 -2.52 -3.35 1.34
CA PRO A 162 -1.70 -2.38 2.06
C PRO A 162 -1.44 -1.18 1.17
N ALA A 163 -1.37 0.02 1.75
CA ALA A 163 -0.86 1.17 1.01
C ALA A 163 0.57 0.81 0.54
N GLY A 164 0.84 1.02 -0.75
CA GLY A 164 2.18 0.81 -1.29
C GLY A 164 3.16 1.59 -0.45
N THR A 165 4.14 0.91 0.16
CA THR A 165 5.23 1.61 0.84
C THR A 165 5.91 2.44 -0.23
N LEU A 166 5.84 3.77 -0.13
CA LEU A 166 6.74 4.63 -0.89
C LEU A 166 8.14 4.25 -0.40
N ALA A 167 8.81 3.36 -1.13
CA ALA A 167 10.17 3.03 -0.85
C ALA A 167 10.95 4.34 -1.02
N VAL A 168 11.42 4.90 0.09
CA VAL A 168 12.64 5.70 0.04
C VAL A 168 13.69 4.65 -0.27
N GLY A 169 13.93 4.40 -1.56
CA GLY A 169 15.09 3.65 -1.96
C GLY A 169 16.27 4.41 -1.38
N GLU A 170 16.89 3.88 -0.32
CA GLU A 170 18.25 4.27 -0.03
C GLU A 170 19.00 3.98 -1.31
N VAL A 171 19.38 5.04 -2.02
CA VAL A 171 20.43 4.92 -2.99
C VAL A 171 21.67 4.70 -2.13
N ALA A 172 21.95 3.42 -1.83
CA ALA A 172 23.27 3.01 -1.41
C ALA A 172 24.23 3.76 -2.33
N PRO A 173 25.15 4.60 -1.80
CA PRO A 173 25.97 5.45 -2.63
C PRO A 173 26.64 4.54 -3.64
N SER A 174 26.21 4.68 -4.90
CA SER A 174 26.83 3.98 -6.00
C SER A 174 28.32 4.24 -5.86
N LYS A 175 29.16 3.20 -5.95
CA LYS A 175 30.62 3.37 -6.02
C LYS A 175 31.07 4.36 -7.11
N TYR A 176 30.16 4.71 -8.03
CA TYR A 176 30.32 5.69 -9.10
C TYR A 176 29.79 7.11 -8.76
N ARG A 177 29.18 7.34 -7.59
CA ARG A 177 28.69 8.65 -7.15
C ARG A 177 29.79 9.39 -6.39
N ILE A 178 30.59 10.16 -7.12
CA ILE A 178 31.66 10.99 -6.56
C ILE A 178 31.24 12.42 -6.21
N ILE A 179 30.10 12.89 -6.74
CA ILE A 179 29.55 14.22 -6.50
C ILE A 179 28.28 14.11 -5.66
N LYS A 180 28.23 14.89 -4.58
CA LYS A 180 27.10 14.91 -3.64
C LYS A 180 25.93 15.75 -4.13
N ASN A 181 26.20 16.78 -4.94
CA ASN A 181 25.23 17.74 -5.44
C ASN A 181 25.25 17.80 -6.97
N THR A 182 24.50 16.91 -7.63
CA THR A 182 24.38 16.93 -9.11
C THR A 182 23.62 18.15 -9.64
N PHE A 183 22.96 18.92 -8.77
CA PHE A 183 22.36 20.21 -9.07
C PHE A 183 23.10 21.30 -8.26
N VAL A 184 23.83 22.18 -8.95
CA VAL A 184 24.77 23.14 -8.37
C VAL A 184 24.14 24.52 -8.38
N LYS A 185 23.72 25.00 -7.20
CA LYS A 185 23.11 26.35 -7.01
C LYS A 185 24.08 27.42 -6.49
N ASN A 186 25.13 27.01 -5.79
CA ASN A 186 26.03 27.91 -5.03
C ASN A 186 27.47 27.87 -5.57
N ASP A 187 27.63 27.76 -6.89
CA ASP A 187 28.93 27.79 -7.56
C ASP A 187 29.97 26.75 -7.07
N GLY A 188 29.54 25.70 -6.38
CA GLY A 188 30.42 24.71 -5.77
C GLY A 188 29.98 23.28 -6.06
N ILE A 189 30.89 22.46 -6.58
CA ILE A 189 30.71 21.01 -6.72
C ILE A 189 31.33 20.34 -5.49
N THR A 190 30.53 19.65 -4.67
CA THR A 190 30.99 18.95 -3.46
C THR A 190 31.28 17.49 -3.76
N PHE A 191 32.50 17.06 -3.45
CA PHE A 191 32.95 15.69 -3.68
C PHE A 191 32.73 14.79 -2.46
N GLY A 192 32.40 13.53 -2.72
CA GLY A 192 32.14 12.50 -1.69
C GLY A 192 33.26 11.48 -1.50
N ALA A 193 34.38 11.66 -2.18
CA ALA A 193 35.57 10.83 -2.10
C ALA A 193 36.81 11.66 -2.47
N ASP A 194 37.99 11.12 -2.21
CA ASP A 194 39.23 11.66 -2.76
C ASP A 194 39.27 11.36 -4.27
N VAL A 195 39.30 12.40 -5.10
CA VAL A 195 39.28 12.29 -6.56
C VAL A 195 40.49 12.99 -7.14
N LYS A 196 41.31 12.21 -7.86
CA LYS A 196 42.46 12.72 -8.63
C LYS A 196 42.05 13.02 -10.06
N ASP A 197 42.81 13.89 -10.72
CA ASP A 197 42.64 14.19 -12.15
C ASP A 197 41.21 14.61 -12.52
N VAL A 198 40.58 15.41 -11.65
CA VAL A 198 39.24 15.93 -11.92
C VAL A 198 39.28 16.77 -13.19
N LYS A 199 38.40 16.46 -14.14
CA LYS A 199 38.18 17.25 -15.35
C LYS A 199 36.70 17.54 -15.49
N VAL A 200 36.37 18.82 -15.70
CA VAL A 200 35.00 19.26 -15.96
C VAL A 200 34.90 19.58 -17.45
N PHE A 201 33.97 18.91 -18.13
CA PHE A 201 33.69 19.07 -19.55
C PHE A 201 32.38 19.81 -19.76
N ASN A 202 32.36 20.74 -20.72
CA ASN A 202 31.11 21.28 -21.25
C ASN A 202 30.44 20.27 -22.21
N MET A 203 29.24 20.59 -22.72
CA MET A 203 28.53 19.72 -23.66
C MET A 203 29.20 19.57 -25.04
N PHE A 204 30.16 20.43 -25.36
CA PHE A 204 30.98 20.32 -26.57
C PHE A 204 32.20 19.40 -26.38
N GLY A 205 32.38 18.80 -25.21
CA GLY A 205 33.51 17.92 -24.90
C GLY A 205 34.81 18.67 -24.60
N GLN A 206 34.77 19.99 -24.40
CA GLN A 206 35.95 20.77 -24.03
C GLN A 206 36.15 20.76 -22.52
N ILE A 207 37.39 20.64 -22.08
CA ILE A 207 37.76 20.77 -20.66
C ILE A 207 37.68 22.25 -20.28
N VAL A 208 36.85 22.57 -19.29
CA VAL A 208 36.63 23.94 -18.79
C VAL A 208 37.14 24.16 -17.37
N LYS A 209 37.44 23.08 -16.63
CA LYS A 209 38.06 23.14 -15.30
C LYS A 209 38.82 21.85 -15.02
N THR A 210 39.92 21.94 -14.27
CA THR A 210 40.66 20.77 -13.77
C THR A 210 40.99 20.95 -12.29
N ALA A 211 41.05 19.86 -11.53
CA ALA A 211 41.39 19.89 -10.11
C ALA A 211 41.89 18.54 -9.59
N SER A 212 42.32 18.50 -8.34
CA SER A 212 42.33 17.30 -7.50
C SER A 212 41.71 17.69 -6.17
N VAL A 213 40.80 16.86 -5.67
CA VAL A 213 39.93 17.21 -4.54
C VAL A 213 39.89 16.07 -3.54
N LYS A 214 39.76 16.40 -2.27
CA LYS A 214 39.56 15.43 -1.19
C LYS A 214 38.07 15.22 -0.92
N ASN A 215 37.75 14.17 -0.17
CA ASN A 215 36.40 13.96 0.32
C ASN A 215 35.89 15.19 1.10
N ASN A 216 34.67 15.63 0.80
CA ASN A 216 34.01 16.84 1.29
C ASN A 216 34.60 18.17 0.79
N GLU A 217 35.60 18.16 -0.08
CA GLU A 217 36.11 19.38 -0.68
C GLU A 217 35.12 19.93 -1.74
N VAL A 218 35.11 21.25 -1.88
CA VAL A 218 34.25 21.98 -2.82
C VAL A 218 35.10 22.55 -3.93
N LEU A 219 34.86 22.11 -5.16
CA LEU A 219 35.44 22.74 -6.36
C LEU A 219 34.60 23.96 -6.74
N ASN A 220 35.22 25.14 -6.70
CA ASN A 220 34.60 26.38 -7.16
C ASN A 220 34.46 26.41 -8.69
N VAL A 221 33.24 26.67 -9.15
CA VAL A 221 32.82 26.73 -10.55
C VAL A 221 32.03 28.02 -10.86
N ALA A 222 32.22 29.10 -10.09
CA ALA A 222 31.53 30.39 -10.30
C ALA A 222 31.74 30.97 -11.70
N GLU A 223 32.91 30.72 -12.28
CA GLU A 223 33.28 31.20 -13.62
C GLU A 223 32.60 30.42 -14.76
N LEU A 224 32.00 29.26 -14.46
CA LEU A 224 31.31 28.45 -15.46
C LEU A 224 29.90 28.99 -15.68
N ALA A 225 29.48 29.05 -16.94
CA ALA A 225 28.10 29.41 -17.27
C ALA A 225 27.07 28.41 -16.70
N LYS A 226 25.80 28.81 -16.67
CA LYS A 226 24.70 27.88 -16.37
C LYS A 226 24.61 26.81 -17.45
N GLY A 227 24.35 25.56 -17.07
CA GLY A 227 24.21 24.47 -18.03
C GLY A 227 24.68 23.10 -17.53
N ASN A 228 24.68 22.13 -18.44
CA ASN A 228 25.10 20.76 -18.15
C ASN A 228 26.61 20.60 -18.31
N TYR A 229 27.23 19.91 -17.36
CA TYR A 229 28.63 19.53 -17.40
C TYR A 229 28.80 18.03 -17.11
N ILE A 230 29.89 17.46 -17.62
CA ILE A 230 30.34 16.11 -17.27
C ILE A 230 31.61 16.26 -16.44
N VAL A 231 31.63 15.72 -15.23
CA VAL A 231 32.80 15.71 -14.37
C VAL A 231 33.38 14.31 -14.37
N THR A 232 34.64 14.18 -14.73
CA THR A 232 35.38 12.92 -14.64
C THR A 232 36.46 13.01 -13.58
N GLY A 233 36.94 11.88 -13.09
CA GLY A 233 38.12 11.80 -12.26
C GLY A 233 38.49 10.35 -11.96
N THR A 234 39.53 10.17 -11.16
CA THR A 234 40.04 8.86 -10.75
C THR A 234 39.83 8.67 -9.26
N VAL A 235 39.15 7.60 -8.87
CA VAL A 235 38.96 7.17 -7.47
C VAL A 235 39.45 5.74 -7.34
N ASN A 236 40.36 5.45 -6.42
CA ASN A 236 40.94 4.12 -6.23
C ASN A 236 41.44 3.48 -7.55
N ASN A 237 42.08 4.28 -8.41
CA ASN A 237 42.58 3.91 -9.73
C ASN A 237 41.51 3.53 -10.77
N GLU A 238 40.23 3.73 -10.49
CA GLU A 238 39.13 3.60 -11.46
C GLU A 238 38.71 4.97 -12.00
N LEU A 239 38.50 5.05 -13.32
CA LEU A 239 37.94 6.23 -13.96
C LEU A 239 36.43 6.28 -13.70
N VAL A 240 35.95 7.42 -13.23
CA VAL A 240 34.53 7.67 -12.96
C VAL A 240 34.08 8.94 -13.67
N SER A 241 32.79 8.98 -14.04
CA SER A 241 32.17 10.13 -14.70
C SER A 241 30.78 10.40 -14.14
N GLN A 242 30.44 11.65 -13.91
CA GLN A 242 29.14 12.05 -13.41
C GLN A 242 28.65 13.36 -14.04
N LYS A 243 27.36 13.38 -14.42
CA LYS A 243 26.71 14.58 -14.94
C LYS A 243 26.28 15.50 -13.80
N VAL A 244 26.49 16.79 -13.98
CA VAL A 244 26.04 17.88 -13.09
C VAL A 244 25.31 18.93 -13.93
N LEU A 245 24.31 19.57 -13.33
CA LEU A 245 23.61 20.74 -13.86
C LEU A 245 23.91 21.93 -12.97
N LYS A 246 24.52 22.97 -13.55
CA LYS A 246 24.72 24.26 -12.91
C LYS A 246 23.56 25.18 -13.24
N ASP A 247 22.90 25.68 -12.19
CA ASP A 247 21.95 26.79 -12.26
C ASP A 247 22.64 28.13 -12.00
#